data_AF-A0A1Y0GZ20-F1
#
_entry.id   AF-A0A1Y0GZ20-F1
#
_cell.length_a   1.000
_cell.length_b   1.000
_cell.length_c   1.000
_cell.angle_alpha   90.00
_cell.angle_beta   90.00
_cell.angle_gamma   90.00
#
_symmetry.space_group_name_H-M   'P 1'
#
loop_
_entity.id
_entity.type
_entity.pdbx_description
1 polymer ?
#
loop_
_entity_poly.entity_id
_entity_poly.type
_entity_poly.pdbx_seq_one_letter_code
_entity_poly.pdbx_strand_id
1 'polypeptide(L)'
;MKQIPNIAIAALLALTVIAQADEKSDLKRANQYVTRTESAITKGNGILDKSQASNGQIIDSAKQSATKQLEEAKELLTKAKEWFDKVPDSFAEKADGMQGYKSAEEKLNALEQRITGAADKIEKDNELLNQGSKNDAATVEALIDKLEKLKALMGSDGITRKYVDEWAQLDKDTKAMIAKYGNAKGSRGGNGDQGQREFAIKVIDIKNKYDILIADVNGEYAKNETGRIKANIKSLEEYIQKAVDQKNFGFFLDVIPRLSGTLDAKGHCYETFLKDSPSYDSTIVPSIKAIIKNAEETAKKLENEIIQSNVPFKDIYTGGDKESLKSSVRAAFLKKVPSAKILRIDIITSQWTRSVEWEYNSYQTSWSKTDQSTMQAIIYVQGKDPNHVYMLGCPLYKDNLSGGSVSMIVPGSDEKPANPAFILLKSKFN
;
A
#
# COMPACT_ATOMS: atom_id res chain seq x y z
N MET A 1 -14.96 -104.46 -40.88
CA MET A 1 -14.16 -103.25 -40.59
C MET A 1 -13.79 -102.60 -41.91
N LYS A 2 -14.40 -101.47 -42.26
CA LYS A 2 -14.05 -100.72 -43.49
C LYS A 2 -12.85 -99.82 -43.16
N GLN A 3 -11.70 -100.05 -43.80
CA GLN A 3 -10.55 -99.15 -43.73
C GLN A 3 -10.97 -97.80 -44.33
N ILE A 4 -10.97 -96.76 -43.51
CA ILE A 4 -11.08 -95.38 -43.98
C ILE A 4 -9.74 -95.07 -44.69
N PRO A 5 -9.75 -94.60 -45.96
CA PRO A 5 -8.52 -94.41 -46.72
C PRO A 5 -7.68 -93.27 -46.11
N ASN A 6 -6.40 -93.55 -45.85
CA ASN A 6 -5.41 -92.62 -45.29
C ASN A 6 -5.31 -91.26 -46.02
N ILE A 7 -5.79 -91.17 -47.26
CA ILE A 7 -5.83 -89.94 -48.07
C ILE A 7 -6.86 -88.94 -47.50
N ALA A 8 -8.00 -89.41 -46.99
CA ALA A 8 -9.03 -88.53 -46.42
C ALA A 8 -8.57 -87.89 -45.10
N ILE A 9 -7.79 -88.62 -44.28
CA ILE A 9 -7.22 -88.11 -43.03
C ILE A 9 -6.12 -87.08 -43.33
N ALA A 10 -5.28 -87.31 -44.34
CA ALA A 10 -4.25 -86.36 -44.76
C ALA A 10 -4.83 -85.05 -45.34
N ALA A 11 -5.91 -85.14 -46.13
CA ALA A 11 -6.60 -83.95 -46.66
C ALA A 11 -7.32 -83.16 -45.55
N LEU A 12 -7.93 -83.85 -44.59
CA LEU A 12 -8.54 -83.20 -43.42
C LEU A 12 -7.46 -82.48 -42.59
N LEU A 13 -6.33 -83.14 -42.31
CA LEU A 13 -5.21 -82.54 -41.57
C LEU A 13 -4.60 -81.35 -42.32
N ALA A 14 -4.47 -81.41 -43.65
CA ALA A 14 -3.96 -80.29 -44.44
C ALA A 14 -4.92 -79.08 -44.41
N LEU A 15 -6.23 -79.30 -44.48
CA LEU A 15 -7.23 -78.24 -44.36
C LEU A 15 -7.26 -77.63 -42.96
N THR A 16 -7.10 -78.44 -41.91
CA THR A 16 -7.00 -77.94 -40.52
C THR A 16 -5.73 -77.11 -40.31
N VAL A 17 -4.59 -77.51 -40.89
CA VAL A 17 -3.33 -76.76 -40.79
C VAL A 17 -3.40 -75.43 -41.55
N ILE A 18 -4.08 -75.38 -42.70
CA ILE A 18 -4.29 -74.13 -43.44
C ILE A 18 -5.21 -73.18 -42.66
N ALA A 19 -6.32 -73.67 -42.12
CA ALA A 19 -7.22 -72.86 -41.28
C ALA A 19 -6.51 -72.30 -40.03
N GLN A 20 -5.71 -73.12 -39.34
CA GLN A 20 -4.92 -72.69 -38.18
C GLN A 20 -3.83 -71.66 -38.52
N ALA A 21 -3.26 -71.72 -39.74
CA ALA A 21 -2.28 -70.74 -40.21
C ALA A 21 -2.92 -69.36 -40.44
N ASP A 22 -4.15 -69.33 -40.97
CA ASP A 22 -4.92 -68.10 -41.19
C ASP A 22 -5.36 -67.47 -39.86
N GLU A 23 -5.84 -68.27 -38.90
CA GLU A 23 -6.23 -67.81 -37.56
C GLU A 23 -5.08 -67.14 -36.81
N LYS A 24 -3.88 -67.74 -36.84
CA LYS A 24 -2.69 -67.19 -36.20
C LYS A 24 -2.21 -65.90 -36.88
N SER A 25 -2.34 -65.82 -38.21
CA SER A 25 -2.01 -64.62 -38.98
C SER A 25 -2.97 -63.47 -38.65
N ASP A 26 -4.26 -63.77 -38.55
CA ASP A 26 -5.31 -62.79 -38.27
C ASP A 26 -5.25 -62.28 -36.83
N LEU A 27 -5.00 -63.16 -35.85
CA LEU A 27 -4.73 -62.75 -34.48
C LEU A 27 -3.49 -61.85 -34.39
N LYS A 28 -2.42 -62.19 -35.12
CA LYS A 28 -1.20 -61.37 -35.17
C LYS A 28 -1.50 -59.97 -35.74
N ARG A 29 -2.33 -59.87 -36.78
CA ARG A 29 -2.77 -58.59 -37.35
C ARG A 29 -3.60 -57.79 -36.37
N ALA A 30 -4.57 -58.42 -35.69
CA ALA A 30 -5.39 -57.78 -34.66
C ALA A 30 -4.52 -57.17 -33.56
N ASN A 31 -3.58 -57.96 -33.01
CA ASN A 31 -2.64 -57.51 -31.99
C ASN A 31 -1.72 -56.38 -32.47
N GLN A 32 -1.27 -56.41 -33.74
CA GLN A 32 -0.50 -55.31 -34.32
C GLN A 32 -1.27 -53.99 -34.36
N TYR A 33 -2.57 -54.04 -34.66
CA TYR A 33 -3.43 -52.84 -34.61
C TYR A 33 -3.61 -52.34 -33.17
N VAL A 34 -3.83 -53.23 -32.20
CA VAL A 34 -3.88 -52.86 -30.77
C VAL A 34 -2.61 -52.13 -30.33
N THR A 35 -1.42 -52.68 -30.64
CA THR A 35 -0.15 -52.01 -30.29
C THR A 35 0.00 -50.63 -30.93
N ARG A 36 -0.47 -50.46 -32.18
CA ARG A 36 -0.44 -49.16 -32.85
C ARG A 36 -1.42 -48.16 -32.21
N THR A 37 -2.61 -48.62 -31.81
CA THR A 37 -3.58 -47.82 -31.04
C THR A 37 -2.94 -47.32 -29.74
N GLU A 38 -2.28 -48.19 -28.98
CA GLU A 38 -1.60 -47.80 -27.73
C GLU A 38 -0.47 -46.78 -27.98
N SER A 39 0.26 -46.91 -29.09
CA SER A 39 1.29 -45.94 -29.48
C SER A 39 0.71 -44.56 -29.79
N ALA A 40 -0.39 -44.50 -30.55
CA ALA A 40 -1.10 -43.26 -30.84
C ALA A 40 -1.65 -42.60 -29.56
N ILE A 41 -2.25 -43.39 -28.65
CA ILE A 41 -2.72 -42.91 -27.34
C ILE A 41 -1.55 -42.33 -26.53
N THR A 42 -0.42 -43.04 -26.47
CA THR A 42 0.77 -42.59 -25.73
C THR A 42 1.30 -41.27 -26.28
N LYS A 43 1.34 -41.10 -27.61
CA LYS A 43 1.71 -39.84 -28.25
C LYS A 43 0.73 -38.72 -27.92
N GLY A 44 -0.59 -38.98 -27.98
CA GLY A 44 -1.64 -38.03 -27.61
C GLY A 44 -1.48 -37.53 -26.17
N ASN A 45 -1.29 -38.43 -25.22
CA ASN A 45 -1.04 -38.08 -23.82
C ASN A 45 0.27 -37.28 -23.65
N GLY A 46 1.36 -37.70 -24.29
CA GLY A 46 2.64 -36.98 -24.21
C GLY A 46 2.57 -35.56 -24.79
N ILE A 47 1.71 -35.32 -25.79
CA ILE A 47 1.43 -33.97 -26.32
C ILE A 47 0.72 -33.12 -25.25
N LEU A 48 -0.31 -33.68 -24.60
CA LEU A 48 -1.06 -32.99 -23.55
C LEU A 48 -0.18 -32.69 -22.33
N ASP A 49 0.63 -33.65 -21.88
CA ASP A 49 1.53 -33.48 -20.72
C ASP A 49 2.57 -32.37 -20.98
N LYS A 50 3.17 -32.36 -22.18
CA LYS A 50 4.09 -31.28 -22.59
C LYS A 50 3.39 -29.92 -22.66
N SER A 51 2.12 -29.88 -23.06
CA SER A 51 1.34 -28.64 -23.08
C SER A 51 1.04 -28.11 -21.67
N GLN A 52 0.76 -28.99 -20.71
CA GLN A 52 0.55 -28.65 -19.31
C GLN A 52 1.84 -28.14 -18.66
N ALA A 53 2.97 -28.79 -18.91
CA ALA A 53 4.29 -28.33 -18.46
C ALA A 53 4.69 -26.97 -19.05
N SER A 54 4.15 -26.61 -20.22
CA SER A 54 4.40 -25.33 -20.90
C SER A 54 3.44 -24.22 -20.46
N ASN A 55 2.78 -24.38 -19.31
CA ASN A 55 1.88 -23.39 -18.70
C ASN A 55 0.79 -22.85 -19.65
N GLY A 56 0.32 -23.68 -20.58
CA GLY A 56 -0.77 -23.36 -21.48
C GLY A 56 -0.42 -22.64 -22.79
N GLN A 57 0.87 -22.45 -23.13
CA GLN A 57 1.27 -21.69 -24.33
C GLN A 57 0.96 -22.34 -25.69
N ILE A 58 0.61 -23.63 -25.73
CA ILE A 58 0.50 -24.44 -26.96
C ILE A 58 -0.81 -25.24 -26.95
N ILE A 59 -1.84 -24.83 -26.19
CA ILE A 59 -2.98 -25.74 -25.96
C ILE A 59 -3.78 -25.98 -27.24
N ASP A 60 -3.99 -25.00 -28.13
CA ASP A 60 -4.78 -25.22 -29.35
C ASP A 60 -4.11 -26.17 -30.35
N SER A 61 -2.81 -25.98 -30.61
CA SER A 61 -2.06 -26.87 -31.51
C SER A 61 -1.76 -28.22 -30.86
N ALA A 62 -1.55 -28.28 -29.53
CA ALA A 62 -1.48 -29.52 -28.79
C ALA A 62 -2.81 -30.27 -28.81
N LYS A 63 -3.95 -29.58 -28.67
CA LYS A 63 -5.30 -30.13 -28.79
C LYS A 63 -5.54 -30.68 -30.19
N GLN A 64 -5.23 -29.91 -31.24
CA GLN A 64 -5.38 -30.38 -32.62
C GLN A 64 -4.51 -31.62 -32.88
N SER A 65 -3.28 -31.62 -32.37
CA SER A 65 -2.36 -32.75 -32.52
C SER A 65 -2.80 -33.97 -31.72
N ALA A 66 -3.28 -33.79 -30.47
CA ALA A 66 -3.82 -34.85 -29.64
C ALA A 66 -5.13 -35.41 -30.21
N THR A 67 -5.99 -34.55 -30.76
CA THR A 67 -7.23 -34.94 -31.48
C THR A 67 -6.89 -35.77 -32.70
N LYS A 68 -5.88 -35.38 -33.48
CA LYS A 68 -5.40 -36.20 -34.60
C LYS A 68 -4.92 -37.59 -34.14
N GLN A 69 -4.23 -37.67 -33.01
CA GLN A 69 -3.81 -38.96 -32.43
C GLN A 69 -5.01 -39.77 -31.88
N LEU A 70 -6.03 -39.12 -31.33
CA LEU A 70 -7.27 -39.76 -30.91
C LEU A 70 -8.00 -40.39 -32.12
N GLU A 71 -8.15 -39.65 -33.21
CA GLU A 71 -8.81 -40.14 -34.43
C GLU A 71 -8.03 -41.29 -35.09
N GLU A 72 -6.69 -41.19 -35.13
CA GLU A 72 -5.83 -42.29 -35.59
C GLU A 72 -6.01 -43.55 -34.70
N ALA A 73 -6.07 -43.37 -33.38
CA ALA A 73 -6.27 -44.47 -32.44
C ALA A 73 -7.67 -45.10 -32.57
N LYS A 74 -8.72 -44.31 -32.82
CA LYS A 74 -10.09 -44.78 -33.12
C LYS A 74 -10.09 -45.67 -34.37
N GLU A 75 -9.50 -45.19 -35.46
CA GLU A 75 -9.43 -45.95 -36.73
C GLU A 75 -8.67 -47.28 -36.57
N LEU A 76 -7.54 -47.26 -35.87
CA LEU A 76 -6.74 -48.46 -35.61
C LEU A 76 -7.47 -49.47 -34.73
N LEU A 77 -8.22 -49.00 -33.71
CA LEU A 77 -8.99 -49.86 -32.83
C LEU A 77 -10.18 -50.50 -33.59
N THR A 78 -10.85 -49.77 -34.48
CA THR A 78 -11.87 -50.33 -35.38
C THR A 78 -11.30 -51.47 -36.23
N LYS A 79 -10.13 -51.27 -36.84
CA LYS A 79 -9.45 -52.33 -37.62
C LYS A 79 -9.07 -53.52 -36.75
N ALA A 80 -8.59 -53.30 -35.52
CA ALA A 80 -8.27 -54.39 -34.59
C ALA A 80 -9.51 -55.27 -34.34
N LYS A 81 -10.68 -54.65 -34.10
CA LYS A 81 -11.95 -55.35 -33.91
C LYS A 81 -12.33 -56.20 -35.13
N GLU A 82 -12.28 -55.63 -36.33
CA GLU A 82 -12.57 -56.35 -37.57
C GLU A 82 -11.68 -57.59 -37.77
N TRP A 83 -10.42 -57.57 -37.31
CA TRP A 83 -9.54 -58.73 -37.34
C TRP A 83 -9.83 -59.73 -36.23
N PHE A 84 -10.15 -59.28 -35.01
CA PHE A 84 -10.57 -60.17 -33.93
C PHE A 84 -11.87 -60.92 -34.26
N ASP A 85 -12.79 -60.28 -34.98
CA ASP A 85 -14.05 -60.89 -35.41
C ASP A 85 -13.85 -62.05 -36.40
N LYS A 86 -12.70 -62.12 -37.08
CA LYS A 86 -12.32 -63.24 -37.98
C LYS A 86 -11.67 -64.41 -37.24
N VAL A 87 -11.15 -64.20 -36.05
CA VAL A 87 -10.53 -65.26 -35.24
C VAL A 87 -11.63 -66.03 -34.51
N PRO A 88 -11.74 -67.36 -34.63
CA PRO A 88 -12.76 -68.13 -33.91
C PRO A 88 -12.59 -68.03 -32.39
N ASP A 89 -13.70 -68.05 -31.65
CA ASP A 89 -13.67 -68.02 -30.18
C ASP A 89 -13.00 -69.24 -29.55
N SER A 90 -12.88 -70.34 -30.30
CA SER A 90 -12.15 -71.54 -29.90
C SER A 90 -10.63 -71.39 -29.92
N PHE A 91 -10.10 -70.31 -30.52
CA PHE A 91 -8.67 -70.05 -30.56
C PHE A 91 -8.21 -69.49 -29.20
N ALA A 92 -7.45 -70.28 -28.45
CA ALA A 92 -7.14 -70.00 -27.03
C ALA A 92 -6.51 -68.62 -26.82
N GLU A 93 -5.62 -68.19 -27.72
CA GLU A 93 -4.92 -66.90 -27.62
C GLU A 93 -5.79 -65.69 -28.00
N LYS A 94 -7.02 -65.89 -28.51
CA LYS A 94 -7.96 -64.79 -28.80
C LYS A 94 -8.38 -64.06 -27.52
N ALA A 95 -8.55 -64.79 -26.41
CA ALA A 95 -8.96 -64.21 -25.14
C ALA A 95 -7.96 -63.15 -24.64
N ASP A 96 -6.67 -63.47 -24.68
CA ASP A 96 -5.59 -62.54 -24.29
C ASP A 96 -5.54 -61.32 -25.23
N GLY A 97 -5.68 -61.54 -26.54
CA GLY A 97 -5.75 -60.45 -27.52
C GLY A 97 -6.95 -59.52 -27.29
N MET A 98 -8.11 -60.08 -26.99
CA MET A 98 -9.33 -59.31 -26.67
C MET A 98 -9.22 -58.56 -25.34
N GLN A 99 -8.45 -59.06 -24.37
CA GLN A 99 -8.13 -58.30 -23.16
C GLN A 99 -7.25 -57.09 -23.50
N GLY A 100 -6.26 -57.25 -24.38
CA GLY A 100 -5.46 -56.15 -24.92
C GLY A 100 -6.31 -55.09 -25.64
N TYR A 101 -7.27 -55.54 -26.46
CA TYR A 101 -8.24 -54.67 -27.13
C TYR A 101 -9.04 -53.82 -26.13
N LYS A 102 -9.62 -54.44 -25.09
CA LYS A 102 -10.41 -53.72 -24.07
C LYS A 102 -9.57 -52.71 -23.30
N SER A 103 -8.33 -53.07 -22.96
CA SER A 103 -7.39 -52.15 -22.32
C SER A 103 -7.09 -50.92 -23.19
N ALA A 104 -6.93 -51.12 -24.51
CA ALA A 104 -6.74 -50.02 -25.45
C ALA A 104 -8.00 -49.13 -25.59
N GLU A 105 -9.20 -49.72 -25.56
CA GLU A 105 -10.48 -48.99 -25.58
C GLU A 105 -10.67 -48.10 -24.34
N GLU A 106 -10.37 -48.60 -23.14
CA GLU A 106 -10.42 -47.81 -21.90
C GLU A 106 -9.44 -46.64 -21.94
N LYS A 107 -8.21 -46.88 -22.40
CA LYS A 107 -7.19 -45.83 -22.57
C LYS A 107 -7.59 -44.78 -23.61
N LEU A 108 -8.30 -45.18 -24.66
CA LEU A 108 -8.82 -44.28 -25.69
C LEU A 108 -9.89 -43.34 -25.12
N ASN A 109 -10.85 -43.88 -24.38
CA ASN A 109 -11.88 -43.09 -23.69
C ASN A 109 -11.27 -42.11 -22.68
N ALA A 110 -10.23 -42.53 -21.95
CA ALA A 110 -9.49 -41.65 -21.05
C ALA A 110 -8.79 -40.49 -21.80
N LEU A 111 -8.17 -40.76 -22.96
CA LEU A 111 -7.57 -39.71 -23.78
C LEU A 111 -8.63 -38.73 -24.30
N GLU A 112 -9.79 -39.22 -24.74
CA GLU A 112 -10.91 -38.38 -25.20
C GLU A 112 -11.40 -37.45 -24.09
N GLN A 113 -11.63 -37.97 -22.88
CA GLN A 113 -11.99 -37.15 -21.71
C GLN A 113 -10.94 -36.08 -21.38
N ARG A 114 -9.65 -36.43 -21.46
CA ARG A 114 -8.55 -35.47 -21.24
C ARG A 114 -8.53 -34.35 -22.28
N ILE A 115 -8.80 -34.67 -23.56
CA ILE A 115 -8.87 -33.68 -24.65
C ILE A 115 -10.05 -32.73 -24.42
N THR A 116 -11.22 -33.25 -24.03
CA THR A 116 -12.42 -32.44 -23.75
C THR A 116 -12.23 -31.55 -22.52
N GLY A 117 -11.74 -32.08 -21.40
CA GLY A 117 -11.50 -31.29 -20.19
C GLY A 117 -10.43 -30.20 -20.35
N ALA A 118 -9.48 -30.39 -21.28
CA ALA A 118 -8.54 -29.33 -21.66
C ALA A 118 -9.24 -28.17 -22.39
N ALA A 119 -10.30 -28.42 -23.15
CA ALA A 119 -11.05 -27.40 -23.89
C ALA A 119 -11.83 -26.47 -22.95
N ASP A 120 -12.54 -27.02 -21.97
CA ASP A 120 -13.33 -26.23 -21.01
C ASP A 120 -12.45 -25.28 -20.19
N LYS A 121 -11.23 -25.70 -19.86
CA LYS A 121 -10.26 -24.85 -19.15
C LYS A 121 -9.79 -23.68 -20.01
N ILE A 122 -9.51 -23.92 -21.30
CA ILE A 122 -9.10 -22.85 -22.25
C ILE A 122 -10.21 -21.83 -22.42
N GLU A 123 -11.45 -22.29 -22.58
CA GLU A 123 -12.61 -21.41 -22.78
C GLU A 123 -12.79 -20.48 -21.57
N LYS A 124 -12.70 -21.03 -20.35
CA LYS A 124 -12.77 -20.25 -19.11
C LYS A 124 -11.60 -19.26 -18.94
N ASP A 125 -10.38 -19.67 -19.27
CA ASP A 125 -9.20 -18.79 -19.21
C ASP A 125 -9.29 -17.66 -20.26
N ASN A 126 -9.83 -17.94 -21.46
CA ASN A 126 -10.07 -16.96 -22.51
C ASN A 126 -11.22 -15.99 -22.19
N GLU A 127 -12.29 -16.46 -21.56
CA GLU A 127 -13.38 -15.59 -21.08
C GLU A 127 -12.89 -14.59 -20.02
N LEU A 128 -12.05 -15.04 -19.07
CA LEU A 128 -11.43 -14.19 -18.06
C LEU A 128 -10.50 -13.12 -18.67
N LEU A 129 -9.77 -13.47 -19.73
CA LEU A 129 -8.91 -12.54 -20.46
C LEU A 129 -9.72 -11.51 -21.28
N ASN A 130 -10.82 -11.94 -21.92
CA ASN A 130 -11.64 -11.07 -22.76
C ASN A 130 -12.54 -10.12 -21.96
N GLN A 131 -12.95 -10.48 -20.74
CA GLN A 131 -13.73 -9.60 -19.86
C GLN A 131 -12.87 -8.51 -19.17
N GLY A 132 -11.55 -8.68 -19.06
CA GLY A 132 -10.65 -7.70 -18.41
C GLY A 132 -10.05 -6.62 -19.33
N SER A 133 -9.80 -6.92 -20.62
CA SER A 133 -8.79 -6.18 -21.39
C SER A 133 -9.07 -4.69 -21.65
N LYS A 134 -10.32 -4.22 -21.69
CA LYS A 134 -10.64 -2.80 -21.97
C LYS A 134 -10.57 -1.89 -20.74
N ASN A 135 -11.13 -2.33 -19.61
CA ASN A 135 -11.06 -1.56 -18.36
C ASN A 135 -9.66 -1.61 -17.74
N ASP A 136 -8.93 -2.70 -17.94
CA ASP A 136 -7.59 -2.86 -17.41
C ASP A 136 -6.52 -2.10 -18.22
N ALA A 137 -6.70 -1.90 -19.53
CA ALA A 137 -5.77 -1.10 -20.35
C ALA A 137 -5.75 0.38 -19.96
N ALA A 138 -6.91 0.98 -19.65
CA ALA A 138 -6.99 2.35 -19.11
C ALA A 138 -6.38 2.44 -17.70
N THR A 139 -6.53 1.37 -16.89
CA THR A 139 -5.91 1.27 -15.57
C THR A 139 -4.39 1.19 -15.67
N VAL A 140 -3.86 0.45 -16.65
CA VAL A 140 -2.43 0.36 -16.99
C VAL A 140 -1.85 1.73 -17.33
N GLU A 141 -2.48 2.46 -18.25
CA GLU A 141 -2.00 3.80 -18.65
C GLU A 141 -2.07 4.80 -17.50
N ALA A 142 -3.13 4.75 -16.68
CA ALA A 142 -3.22 5.57 -15.47
C ALA A 142 -2.13 5.26 -14.42
N LEU A 143 -1.69 3.99 -14.31
CA LEU A 143 -0.59 3.62 -13.42
C LEU A 143 0.76 4.14 -13.95
N ILE A 144 0.99 4.10 -15.27
CA ILE A 144 2.20 4.66 -15.89
C ILE A 144 2.27 6.17 -15.65
N ASP A 145 1.18 6.90 -15.89
CA ASP A 145 1.12 8.35 -15.64
C ASP A 145 1.39 8.69 -14.17
N LYS A 146 0.86 7.89 -13.23
CA LYS A 146 1.13 8.06 -11.79
C LYS A 146 2.60 7.81 -11.46
N LEU A 147 3.23 6.79 -12.06
CA LEU A 147 4.65 6.49 -11.87
C LEU A 147 5.53 7.63 -12.36
N GLU A 148 5.24 8.21 -13.53
CA GLU A 148 6.00 9.33 -14.07
C GLU A 148 5.83 10.62 -13.25
N LYS A 149 4.60 10.90 -12.79
CA LYS A 149 4.33 12.02 -11.88
C LYS A 149 5.07 11.87 -10.56
N LEU A 150 5.05 10.68 -9.96
CA LEU A 150 5.81 10.41 -8.73
C LEU A 150 7.31 10.54 -8.95
N LYS A 151 7.84 10.06 -10.08
CA LYS A 151 9.26 10.24 -10.45
C LYS A 151 9.64 11.72 -10.47
N ALA A 152 8.83 12.55 -11.12
CA ALA A 152 9.07 14.00 -11.18
C ALA A 152 9.00 14.67 -9.80
N LEU A 153 8.07 14.24 -8.95
CA LEU A 153 7.92 14.77 -7.59
C LEU A 153 9.07 14.36 -6.68
N MET A 154 9.59 13.14 -6.80
CA MET A 154 10.70 12.64 -6.00
C MET A 154 12.04 13.32 -6.35
N GLY A 155 12.21 13.81 -7.58
CA GLY A 155 13.36 14.62 -7.99
C GLY A 155 13.31 16.07 -7.51
N SER A 156 12.17 16.53 -6.97
CA SER A 156 12.04 17.84 -6.32
C SER A 156 12.33 17.70 -4.81
N ASP A 157 12.94 18.71 -4.19
CA ASP A 157 13.53 18.72 -2.83
C ASP A 157 12.57 18.43 -1.64
N GLY A 158 11.47 17.70 -1.82
CA GLY A 158 10.58 17.29 -0.74
C GLY A 158 9.72 16.07 -1.07
N ILE A 159 10.20 14.89 -0.68
CA ILE A 159 9.31 13.74 -0.47
C ILE A 159 8.46 14.04 0.77
N THR A 160 7.14 14.15 0.57
CA THR A 160 6.17 14.37 1.63
C THR A 160 5.47 13.06 1.98
N ARG A 161 4.90 12.97 3.18
CA ARG A 161 4.10 11.81 3.61
C ARG A 161 2.98 11.47 2.63
N LYS A 162 2.34 12.50 2.04
CA LYS A 162 1.32 12.35 1.00
C LYS A 162 1.83 11.54 -0.20
N TYR A 163 3.06 11.78 -0.65
CA TYR A 163 3.64 11.04 -1.78
C TYR A 163 4.01 9.60 -1.41
N VAL A 164 4.34 9.34 -0.15
CA VAL A 164 4.55 7.97 0.34
C VAL A 164 3.26 7.18 0.32
N ASP A 165 2.16 7.76 0.79
CA ASP A 165 0.85 7.09 0.80
C ASP A 165 0.39 6.80 -0.64
N GLU A 166 0.56 7.77 -1.56
CA GLU A 166 0.29 7.59 -2.99
C GLU A 166 1.19 6.51 -3.61
N TRP A 167 2.47 6.45 -3.22
CA TRP A 167 3.39 5.41 -3.68
C TRP A 167 3.05 4.02 -3.12
N ALA A 168 2.70 3.90 -1.85
CA ALA A 168 2.32 2.62 -1.24
C ALA A 168 1.05 2.05 -1.90
N GLN A 169 0.09 2.92 -2.22
CA GLN A 169 -1.09 2.51 -2.98
C GLN A 169 -0.71 2.11 -4.41
N LEU A 170 0.19 2.84 -5.06
CA LEU A 170 0.68 2.52 -6.40
C LEU A 170 1.46 1.20 -6.45
N ASP A 171 2.32 0.92 -5.47
CA ASP A 171 3.03 -0.35 -5.31
C ASP A 171 2.04 -1.50 -5.19
N LYS A 172 1.03 -1.34 -4.32
CA LYS A 172 -0.03 -2.33 -4.13
C LYS A 172 -0.80 -2.59 -5.44
N ASP A 173 -1.23 -1.55 -6.13
CA ASP A 173 -1.99 -1.65 -7.37
C ASP A 173 -1.15 -2.30 -8.48
N THR A 174 0.13 -1.91 -8.59
CA THR A 174 1.07 -2.45 -9.58
C THR A 174 1.38 -3.93 -9.30
N LYS A 175 1.65 -4.29 -8.04
CA LYS A 175 1.85 -5.70 -7.63
C LYS A 175 0.61 -6.54 -7.88
N ALA A 176 -0.59 -6.02 -7.60
CA ALA A 176 -1.84 -6.71 -7.89
C ALA A 176 -2.02 -6.95 -9.40
N MET A 177 -1.70 -5.94 -10.22
CA MET A 177 -1.76 -6.05 -11.67
C MET A 177 -0.74 -7.05 -12.23
N ILE A 178 0.51 -7.04 -11.74
CA ILE A 178 1.53 -8.02 -12.09
C ILE A 178 1.13 -9.43 -11.64
N ALA A 179 0.53 -9.59 -10.45
CA ALA A 179 0.06 -10.89 -9.99
C ALA A 179 -1.08 -11.42 -10.86
N LYS A 180 -2.00 -10.54 -11.29
CA LYS A 180 -3.16 -10.89 -12.13
C LYS A 180 -2.75 -11.22 -13.57
N TYR A 181 -1.76 -10.51 -14.14
CA TYR A 181 -1.46 -10.54 -15.57
C TYR A 181 -0.01 -10.84 -15.95
N GLY A 182 0.93 -10.77 -15.01
CA GLY A 182 2.37 -10.98 -15.27
C GLY A 182 2.72 -12.39 -15.74
N ASN A 183 1.82 -13.37 -15.53
CA ASN A 183 1.95 -14.72 -16.06
C ASN A 183 1.36 -14.89 -17.46
N ALA A 184 0.65 -13.90 -18.00
CA ALA A 184 0.13 -13.91 -19.37
C ALA A 184 1.30 -13.70 -20.36
N LYS A 185 2.11 -14.73 -20.59
CA LYS A 185 3.16 -14.69 -21.62
C LYS A 185 2.48 -14.82 -22.97
N GLY A 186 2.41 -13.71 -23.70
CA GLY A 186 1.88 -13.64 -25.07
C GLY A 186 2.27 -14.89 -25.86
N SER A 187 1.28 -15.70 -26.23
CA SER A 187 1.51 -16.94 -26.96
C SER A 187 2.23 -16.56 -28.25
N ARG A 188 3.44 -17.09 -28.48
CA ARG A 188 4.24 -16.73 -29.66
C ARG A 188 3.72 -17.39 -30.94
N GLY A 189 2.67 -18.22 -30.87
CA GLY A 189 2.41 -19.24 -31.90
C GLY A 189 1.03 -19.30 -32.56
N GLY A 190 0.04 -18.48 -32.18
CA GLY A 190 -1.29 -18.53 -32.82
C GLY A 190 -1.81 -17.15 -33.18
N ASN A 191 -2.60 -17.04 -34.25
CA ASN A 191 -3.39 -15.86 -34.64
C ASN A 191 -4.43 -15.42 -33.58
N GLY A 192 -4.30 -15.92 -32.34
CA GLY A 192 -5.04 -15.46 -31.16
C GLY A 192 -4.67 -14.01 -30.84
N ASP A 193 -5.63 -13.17 -31.17
CA ASP A 193 -5.91 -11.81 -30.71
C ASP A 193 -4.71 -10.91 -30.38
N GLN A 194 -4.35 -10.09 -31.37
CA GLN A 194 -3.33 -9.04 -31.26
C GLN A 194 -3.47 -8.19 -29.97
N GLY A 195 -4.71 -7.95 -29.51
CA GLY A 195 -4.99 -7.20 -28.29
C GLY A 195 -4.46 -7.84 -26.99
N GLN A 196 -4.46 -9.18 -26.88
CA GLN A 196 -3.93 -9.87 -25.70
C GLN A 196 -2.39 -9.79 -25.64
N ARG A 197 -1.73 -9.86 -26.81
CA ARG A 197 -0.27 -9.68 -26.90
C ARG A 197 0.13 -8.25 -26.56
N GLU A 198 -0.59 -7.26 -27.10
CA GLU A 198 -0.37 -5.85 -26.78
C GLU A 198 -0.55 -5.58 -25.28
N PHE A 199 -1.59 -6.15 -24.64
CA PHE A 199 -1.82 -6.00 -23.21
C PHE A 199 -0.70 -6.64 -22.36
N ALA A 200 -0.27 -7.86 -22.68
CA ALA A 200 0.84 -8.52 -21.99
C ALA A 200 2.16 -7.73 -22.12
N ILE A 201 2.45 -7.16 -23.29
CA ILE A 201 3.60 -6.29 -23.51
C ILE A 201 3.50 -5.04 -22.62
N LYS A 202 2.31 -4.41 -22.52
CA LYS A 202 2.09 -3.25 -21.65
C LYS A 202 2.30 -3.59 -20.16
N VAL A 203 1.86 -4.75 -19.68
CA VAL A 203 2.07 -5.19 -18.29
C VAL A 203 3.56 -5.42 -17.98
N ILE A 204 4.30 -6.04 -18.91
CA ILE A 204 5.77 -6.20 -18.77
C ILE A 204 6.47 -4.83 -18.78
N ASP A 205 6.04 -3.91 -19.64
CA ASP A 205 6.57 -2.54 -19.69
C ASP A 205 6.35 -1.80 -18.36
N ILE A 206 5.15 -1.89 -17.77
CA ILE A 206 4.88 -1.34 -16.43
C ILE A 206 5.82 -1.95 -15.40
N LYS A 207 5.96 -3.28 -15.38
CA LYS A 207 6.85 -3.94 -14.41
C LYS A 207 8.28 -3.43 -14.54
N ASN A 208 8.80 -3.34 -15.75
CA ASN A 208 10.17 -2.87 -15.98
C ASN A 208 10.32 -1.40 -15.58
N LYS A 209 9.37 -0.53 -15.94
CA LYS A 209 9.36 0.89 -15.53
C LYS A 209 9.26 1.04 -14.02
N TYR A 210 8.46 0.20 -13.37
CA TYR A 210 8.31 0.16 -11.92
C TYR A 210 9.60 -0.27 -11.22
N ASP A 211 10.21 -1.36 -11.69
CA ASP A 211 11.48 -1.86 -11.14
C ASP A 211 12.60 -0.82 -11.31
N ILE A 212 12.67 -0.14 -12.48
CA ILE A 212 13.62 0.96 -12.72
C ILE A 212 13.33 2.13 -11.78
N LEU A 213 12.06 2.53 -11.64
CA LEU A 213 11.70 3.63 -10.73
C LEU A 213 12.08 3.32 -9.29
N ILE A 214 11.79 2.12 -8.79
CA ILE A 214 12.19 1.71 -7.44
C ILE A 214 13.71 1.74 -7.33
N ALA A 215 14.43 1.20 -8.30
CA ALA A 215 15.90 1.18 -8.27
C ALA A 215 16.49 2.60 -8.26
N ASP A 216 15.95 3.51 -9.08
CA ASP A 216 16.35 4.92 -9.14
C ASP A 216 16.05 5.61 -7.79
N VAL A 217 14.83 5.46 -7.29
CA VAL A 217 14.37 6.06 -6.02
C VAL A 217 15.19 5.53 -4.86
N ASN A 218 15.32 4.21 -4.73
CA ASN A 218 16.11 3.60 -3.68
C ASN A 218 17.58 4.00 -3.80
N GLY A 219 18.11 4.10 -5.02
CA GLY A 219 19.49 4.49 -5.26
C GLY A 219 19.79 5.94 -4.87
N GLU A 220 18.96 6.89 -5.28
CA GLU A 220 19.13 8.31 -4.95
C GLU A 220 18.78 8.63 -3.50
N TYR A 221 17.67 8.07 -3.01
CA TYR A 221 17.21 8.26 -1.65
C TYR A 221 18.17 7.61 -0.63
N ALA A 222 18.66 6.39 -0.86
CA ALA A 222 19.59 5.73 0.04
C ALA A 222 20.96 6.44 0.15
N LYS A 223 21.45 7.03 -0.95
CA LYS A 223 22.76 7.70 -0.96
C LYS A 223 22.83 8.87 0.02
N ASN A 224 21.74 9.64 0.15
CA ASN A 224 21.76 10.92 0.85
C ASN A 224 20.90 10.93 2.12
N GLU A 225 19.82 10.14 2.17
CA GLU A 225 18.82 10.35 3.20
C GLU A 225 19.26 9.88 4.58
N THR A 226 20.01 8.78 4.69
CA THR A 226 20.56 8.34 5.98
C THR A 226 21.37 9.45 6.66
N GLY A 227 22.22 10.16 5.89
CA GLY A 227 23.00 11.30 6.39
C GLY A 227 22.12 12.49 6.78
N ARG A 228 21.12 12.83 5.94
CA ARG A 228 20.17 13.92 6.19
C ARG A 228 19.32 13.66 7.44
N ILE A 229 18.83 12.44 7.63
CA ILE A 229 18.07 12.06 8.83
C ILE A 229 18.96 12.16 10.08
N LYS A 230 20.19 11.63 10.04
CA LYS A 230 21.14 11.75 11.17
C LYS A 230 21.43 13.21 11.51
N ALA A 231 21.61 14.08 10.50
CA ALA A 231 21.76 15.51 10.72
C ALA A 231 20.52 16.16 11.35
N ASN A 232 19.33 15.80 10.89
CA ASN A 232 18.08 16.32 11.45
C ASN A 232 17.83 15.84 12.88
N ILE A 233 18.17 14.58 13.23
CA ILE A 233 18.14 14.08 14.61
C ILE A 233 19.04 14.94 15.48
N LYS A 234 20.28 15.18 15.05
CA LYS A 234 21.23 16.05 15.77
C LYS A 234 20.70 17.47 15.93
N SER A 235 20.11 18.06 14.89
CA SER A 235 19.49 19.39 14.99
C SER A 235 18.34 19.41 16.01
N LEU A 236 17.49 18.38 16.04
CA LEU A 236 16.42 18.27 17.02
C LEU A 236 17.00 18.15 18.46
N GLU A 237 18.02 17.33 18.67
CA GLU A 237 18.75 17.25 19.94
C GLU A 237 19.29 18.61 20.39
N GLU A 238 19.93 19.36 19.49
CA GLU A 238 20.46 20.70 19.77
C GLU A 238 19.37 21.69 20.18
N TYR A 239 18.19 21.65 19.54
CA TYR A 239 17.06 22.51 19.91
C TYR A 239 16.41 22.11 21.24
N ILE A 240 16.31 20.81 21.53
CA ILE A 240 15.86 20.33 22.84
C ILE A 240 16.80 20.86 23.93
N GLN A 241 18.12 20.72 23.73
CA GLN A 241 19.10 21.20 24.70
C GLN A 241 19.03 22.72 24.88
N LYS A 242 18.96 23.49 23.78
CA LYS A 242 18.80 24.95 23.84
C LYS A 242 17.52 25.36 24.59
N ALA A 243 16.42 24.64 24.40
CA ALA A 243 15.17 24.90 25.09
C ALA A 243 15.30 24.73 26.61
N VAL A 244 16.00 23.68 27.05
CA VAL A 244 16.28 23.41 28.46
C VAL A 244 17.25 24.45 29.03
N ASP A 245 18.40 24.68 28.40
CA ASP A 245 19.46 25.58 28.88
C ASP A 245 18.96 27.02 29.04
N GLN A 246 18.12 27.47 28.10
CA GLN A 246 17.56 28.83 28.11
C GLN A 246 16.24 28.92 28.89
N LYS A 247 15.73 27.80 29.42
CA LYS A 247 14.38 27.69 29.99
C LYS A 247 13.30 28.28 29.07
N ASN A 248 13.49 28.13 27.76
CA ASN A 248 12.64 28.72 26.74
C ASN A 248 11.68 27.67 26.17
N PHE A 249 10.49 27.59 26.78
CA PHE A 249 9.45 26.67 26.33
C PHE A 249 8.91 26.98 24.92
N GLY A 250 9.16 28.19 24.39
CA GLY A 250 8.74 28.57 23.03
C GLY A 250 9.30 27.63 21.95
N PHE A 251 10.49 27.05 22.15
CA PHE A 251 11.02 26.03 21.23
C PHE A 251 10.13 24.78 21.16
N PHE A 252 9.53 24.36 22.27
CA PHE A 252 8.59 23.22 22.32
C PHE A 252 7.21 23.54 21.75
N LEU A 253 6.90 24.82 21.50
CA LEU A 253 5.63 25.25 20.90
C LEU A 253 5.69 25.40 19.38
N ASP A 254 6.87 25.62 18.80
CA ASP A 254 7.03 25.88 17.36
C ASP A 254 8.13 25.03 16.72
N VAL A 255 9.39 25.31 17.05
CA VAL A 255 10.55 24.75 16.33
C VAL A 255 10.65 23.22 16.47
N ILE A 256 10.55 22.71 17.70
CA ILE A 256 10.69 21.28 18.01
C ILE A 256 9.54 20.47 17.39
N PRO A 257 8.25 20.83 17.54
CA PRO A 257 7.16 20.14 16.86
C PRO A 257 7.34 20.06 15.33
N ARG A 258 7.77 21.15 14.69
CA ARG A 258 8.03 21.18 13.24
C ARG A 258 9.15 20.21 12.83
N LEU A 259 10.26 20.19 13.58
CA LEU A 259 11.38 19.28 13.33
C LEU A 259 10.99 17.82 13.59
N SER A 260 10.29 17.54 14.69
CA SER A 260 9.78 16.22 15.02
C SER A 260 8.83 15.69 13.94
N GLY A 261 7.88 16.51 13.47
CA GLY A 261 6.99 16.12 12.37
C GLY A 261 7.72 15.86 11.05
N THR A 262 8.76 16.64 10.76
CA THR A 262 9.62 16.43 9.57
C THR A 262 10.38 15.11 9.68
N LEU A 263 10.95 14.80 10.85
CA LEU A 263 11.64 13.55 11.12
C LEU A 263 10.71 12.34 11.06
N ASP A 264 9.52 12.41 11.64
CA ASP A 264 8.52 11.33 11.58
C ASP A 264 8.15 11.01 10.11
N ALA A 265 7.87 12.04 9.31
CA ALA A 265 7.58 11.88 7.89
C ALA A 265 8.76 11.24 7.13
N LYS A 266 9.99 11.72 7.35
CA LYS A 266 11.21 11.15 6.74
C LYS A 266 11.46 9.70 7.18
N GLY A 267 11.22 9.38 8.45
CA GLY A 267 11.32 8.02 8.98
C GLY A 267 10.35 7.07 8.29
N HIS A 268 9.10 7.51 8.07
CA HIS A 268 8.11 6.75 7.34
C HIS A 268 8.51 6.51 5.87
N CYS A 269 9.01 7.54 5.18
CA CYS A 269 9.57 7.41 3.83
C CYS A 269 10.74 6.42 3.80
N TYR A 270 11.66 6.55 4.76
CA TYR A 270 12.85 5.70 4.90
C TYR A 270 12.50 4.22 5.07
N GLU A 271 11.54 3.92 5.95
CA GLU A 271 11.05 2.55 6.11
C GLU A 271 10.37 2.05 4.84
N THR A 272 9.53 2.87 4.20
CA THR A 272 8.73 2.43 3.04
C THR A 272 9.59 2.12 1.81
N PHE A 273 10.55 2.99 1.48
CA PHE A 273 11.36 2.82 0.28
C PHE A 273 12.54 1.87 0.50
N LEU A 274 13.17 1.91 1.68
CA LEU A 274 14.45 1.25 1.87
C LEU A 274 14.38 -0.05 2.64
N LYS A 275 13.27 -0.46 3.28
CA LYS A 275 13.25 -1.66 4.15
C LYS A 275 13.79 -2.95 3.51
N ASP A 276 13.61 -3.11 2.21
CA ASP A 276 14.11 -4.27 1.45
C ASP A 276 15.44 -4.00 0.71
N SER A 277 16.02 -2.80 0.87
CA SER A 277 17.28 -2.38 0.25
C SER A 277 18.49 -2.78 1.10
N PRO A 278 19.63 -3.20 0.50
CA PRO A 278 20.89 -3.44 1.22
C PRO A 278 21.43 -2.22 1.98
N SER A 279 20.99 -1.01 1.63
CA SER A 279 21.40 0.24 2.28
C SER A 279 20.51 0.62 3.48
N TYR A 280 19.55 -0.22 3.87
CA TYR A 280 18.69 0.01 5.02
C TYR A 280 19.47 -0.09 6.35
N ASP A 281 19.50 1.01 7.09
CA ASP A 281 19.97 1.04 8.47
C ASP A 281 18.74 0.91 9.39
N SER A 282 18.53 -0.29 9.93
CA SER A 282 17.38 -0.61 10.78
C SER A 282 17.35 0.17 12.11
N THR A 283 18.42 0.90 12.44
CA THR A 283 18.48 1.74 13.64
C THR A 283 17.83 3.11 13.45
N ILE A 284 17.69 3.59 12.22
CA ILE A 284 17.25 4.97 11.92
C ILE A 284 15.84 5.26 12.44
N VAL A 285 14.86 4.42 12.10
CA VAL A 285 13.46 4.62 12.51
C VAL A 285 13.30 4.54 14.04
N PRO A 286 13.91 3.57 14.74
CA PRO A 286 13.98 3.59 16.21
C PRO A 286 14.60 4.87 16.78
N SER A 287 15.71 5.37 16.22
CA SER A 287 16.35 6.61 16.69
C SER A 287 15.45 7.84 16.54
N ILE A 288 14.70 7.95 15.43
CA ILE A 288 13.70 9.01 15.23
C ILE A 288 12.64 8.94 16.33
N LYS A 289 12.05 7.77 16.56
CA LYS A 289 11.02 7.58 17.59
C LYS A 289 11.54 7.90 18.99
N ALA A 290 12.78 7.50 19.28
CA ALA A 290 13.43 7.78 20.55
C ALA A 290 13.63 9.29 20.78
N ILE A 291 14.13 10.03 19.79
CA ILE A 291 14.35 11.48 19.97
C ILE A 291 13.05 12.28 20.06
N ILE A 292 12.01 11.90 19.30
CA ILE A 292 10.68 12.53 19.41
C ILE A 292 10.10 12.30 20.81
N LYS A 293 10.16 11.05 21.30
CA LYS A 293 9.72 10.72 22.66
C LYS A 293 10.50 11.50 23.72
N ASN A 294 11.82 11.59 23.58
CA ASN A 294 12.65 12.40 24.48
C ASN A 294 12.24 13.88 24.47
N ALA A 295 11.89 14.43 23.30
CA ALA A 295 11.41 15.80 23.18
C ALA A 295 10.11 16.02 23.97
N GLU A 296 9.15 15.09 23.86
CA GLU A 296 7.89 15.14 24.61
C GLU A 296 8.08 15.02 26.12
N GLU A 297 8.93 14.11 26.57
CA GLU A 297 9.24 13.91 27.99
C GLU A 297 9.96 15.13 28.58
N THR A 298 10.91 15.70 27.83
CA THR A 298 11.64 16.91 28.21
C THR A 298 10.71 18.12 28.26
N ALA A 299 9.79 18.25 27.30
CA ALA A 299 8.77 19.29 27.31
C ALA A 299 7.93 19.21 28.60
N LYS A 300 7.38 18.04 28.95
CA LYS A 300 6.59 17.87 30.18
C LYS A 300 7.38 18.22 31.44
N LYS A 301 8.66 17.83 31.49
CA LYS A 301 9.54 18.15 32.62
C LYS A 301 9.74 19.67 32.74
N LEU A 302 10.11 20.33 31.64
CA LEU A 302 10.34 21.78 31.63
C LEU A 302 9.05 22.57 31.89
N GLU A 303 7.91 22.14 31.35
CA GLU A 303 6.59 22.71 31.66
C GLU A 303 6.34 22.71 33.18
N ASN A 304 6.52 21.56 33.83
CA ASN A 304 6.33 21.43 35.27
C ASN A 304 7.32 22.30 36.06
N GLU A 305 8.59 22.35 35.68
CA GLU A 305 9.59 23.21 36.32
C GLU A 305 9.23 24.70 36.20
N ILE A 306 8.78 25.15 35.03
CA ILE A 306 8.34 26.53 34.81
C ILE A 306 7.13 26.85 35.69
N ILE A 307 6.09 26.01 35.67
CA ILE A 307 4.88 26.19 36.48
C ILE A 307 5.22 26.21 37.98
N GLN A 308 6.10 25.31 38.42
CA GLN A 308 6.61 25.26 39.79
C GLN A 308 7.49 26.44 40.16
N SER A 309 8.07 27.18 39.20
CA SER A 309 8.89 28.35 39.46
C SER A 309 8.08 29.66 39.43
N ASN A 310 6.99 29.69 38.67
CA ASN A 310 6.17 30.89 38.53
C ASN A 310 5.60 31.35 39.87
N VAL A 311 5.49 32.67 40.00
CA VAL A 311 4.89 33.37 41.14
C VAL A 311 3.92 34.42 40.61
N PRO A 312 2.82 34.70 41.34
CA PRO A 312 1.94 35.78 40.94
C PRO A 312 2.67 37.13 40.91
N PHE A 313 2.33 37.96 39.95
CA PHE A 313 2.76 39.36 39.94
C PHE A 313 2.19 40.11 41.15
N LYS A 314 2.94 41.10 41.61
CA LYS A 314 2.49 42.01 42.66
C LYS A 314 1.59 43.09 42.06
N ASP A 315 0.49 43.35 42.73
CA ASP A 315 -0.37 44.50 42.46
C ASP A 315 0.28 45.77 43.02
N ILE A 316 0.85 46.61 42.15
CA ILE A 316 1.67 47.76 42.54
C ILE A 316 1.02 49.11 42.26
N TYR A 317 -0.11 49.15 41.54
CA TYR A 317 -0.83 50.39 41.31
C TYR A 317 -1.48 50.90 42.62
N THR A 318 -1.34 52.19 42.89
CA THR A 318 -1.84 52.85 44.11
C THR A 318 -2.77 54.03 43.82
N GLY A 319 -3.16 54.24 42.56
CA GLY A 319 -4.09 55.31 42.19
C GLY A 319 -5.49 55.13 42.80
N GLY A 320 -6.18 56.24 43.08
CA GLY A 320 -7.51 56.21 43.71
C GLY A 320 -8.61 55.54 42.88
N ASP A 321 -8.40 55.37 41.58
CA ASP A 321 -9.29 54.68 40.64
C ASP A 321 -9.04 53.16 40.53
N LYS A 322 -8.07 52.62 41.27
CA LYS A 322 -7.65 51.20 41.23
C LYS A 322 -8.81 50.20 41.25
N GLU A 323 -9.71 50.30 42.21
CA GLU A 323 -10.81 49.33 42.37
C GLU A 323 -11.86 49.48 41.26
N SER A 324 -12.05 50.70 40.73
CA SER A 324 -12.91 50.94 39.56
C SER A 324 -12.33 50.29 38.31
N LEU A 325 -11.01 50.40 38.10
CA LEU A 325 -10.31 49.74 37.00
C LEU A 325 -10.43 48.21 37.09
N LYS A 326 -10.17 47.62 38.26
CA LYS A 326 -10.31 46.17 38.47
C LYS A 326 -11.74 45.68 38.21
N SER A 327 -12.74 46.43 38.67
CA SER A 327 -14.16 46.12 38.44
C SER A 327 -14.51 46.17 36.95
N SER A 328 -13.99 47.17 36.23
CA SER A 328 -14.17 47.31 34.78
C SER A 328 -13.52 46.14 34.01
N VAL A 329 -12.30 45.75 34.41
CA VAL A 329 -11.61 44.57 33.87
C VAL A 329 -12.41 43.29 34.10
N ARG A 330 -12.91 43.08 35.33
CA ARG A 330 -13.76 41.92 35.66
C ARG A 330 -15.02 41.88 34.79
N ALA A 331 -15.73 43.00 34.68
CA ALA A 331 -16.96 43.09 33.89
C ALA A 331 -16.71 42.83 32.40
N ALA A 332 -15.66 43.43 31.83
CA ALA A 332 -15.28 43.23 30.44
C ALA A 332 -14.88 41.77 30.15
N PHE A 333 -14.17 41.13 31.07
CA PHE A 333 -13.80 39.71 30.95
C PHE A 333 -15.02 38.79 31.02
N LEU A 334 -15.87 38.95 32.03
CA LEU A 334 -17.08 38.12 32.18
C LEU A 334 -18.10 38.35 31.06
N LYS A 335 -18.12 39.52 30.41
CA LYS A 335 -18.93 39.74 29.21
C LYS A 335 -18.50 38.82 28.06
N LYS A 336 -17.19 38.55 27.91
CA LYS A 336 -16.66 37.61 26.90
C LYS A 336 -16.74 36.15 27.37
N VAL A 337 -16.51 35.92 28.66
CA VAL A 337 -16.40 34.58 29.26
C VAL A 337 -17.28 34.47 30.50
N PRO A 338 -18.60 34.32 30.36
CA PRO A 338 -19.53 34.42 31.48
C PRO A 338 -19.33 33.37 32.57
N SER A 339 -18.80 32.20 32.22
CA SER A 339 -18.58 31.07 33.13
C SER A 339 -17.24 31.10 33.87
N ALA A 340 -16.37 32.08 33.58
CA ALA A 340 -15.03 32.09 34.16
C ALA A 340 -15.03 32.42 35.65
N LYS A 341 -14.24 31.67 36.42
CA LYS A 341 -13.97 31.96 37.83
C LYS A 341 -12.71 32.82 37.95
N ILE A 342 -12.90 34.14 37.99
CA ILE A 342 -11.83 35.11 38.25
C ILE A 342 -11.47 35.08 39.73
N LEU A 343 -10.24 34.70 40.04
CA LEU A 343 -9.70 34.60 41.39
C LEU A 343 -9.19 35.97 41.89
N ARG A 344 -8.43 36.69 41.06
CA ARG A 344 -7.87 38.01 41.39
C ARG A 344 -7.59 38.83 40.13
N ILE A 345 -7.49 40.14 40.28
CA ILE A 345 -6.98 41.05 39.25
C ILE A 345 -5.93 41.94 39.91
N ASP A 346 -4.75 41.99 39.32
CA ASP A 346 -3.62 42.81 39.78
C ASP A 346 -3.25 43.82 38.69
N ILE A 347 -2.88 45.04 39.08
CA ILE A 347 -2.35 46.04 38.16
C ILE A 347 -0.85 46.14 38.39
N ILE A 348 -0.09 45.66 37.42
CA ILE A 348 1.35 45.35 37.58
C ILE A 348 2.26 46.52 37.19
N THR A 349 1.67 47.66 36.90
CA THR A 349 2.33 48.92 36.56
C THR A 349 1.92 49.98 37.57
N SER A 350 2.89 50.73 38.13
CA SER A 350 2.64 51.69 39.21
C SER A 350 1.98 52.99 38.76
N GLN A 351 2.06 53.31 37.47
CA GLN A 351 1.54 54.54 36.88
C GLN A 351 1.15 54.33 35.42
N TRP A 352 0.38 55.28 34.89
CA TRP A 352 0.05 55.37 33.47
C TRP A 352 1.26 55.81 32.64
N THR A 353 1.54 55.12 31.53
CA THR A 353 2.58 55.54 30.57
C THR A 353 1.92 56.24 29.39
N ARG A 354 2.10 57.56 29.28
CA ARG A 354 1.52 58.35 28.18
C ARG A 354 2.42 58.32 26.94
N SER A 355 1.85 58.01 25.79
CA SER A 355 2.47 58.20 24.47
C SER A 355 1.65 59.22 23.66
N VAL A 356 2.34 60.11 22.96
CA VAL A 356 1.73 61.06 22.01
C VAL A 356 2.45 60.93 20.69
N GLU A 357 1.73 60.47 19.68
CA GLU A 357 2.27 60.15 18.37
C GLU A 357 1.47 60.87 17.28
N TRP A 358 2.15 61.26 16.20
CA TRP A 358 1.55 61.75 14.99
C TRP A 358 1.94 60.81 13.86
N GLU A 359 0.94 60.22 13.22
CA GLU A 359 1.14 59.32 12.10
C GLU A 359 0.52 59.93 10.84
N TYR A 360 1.27 59.93 9.74
CA TYR A 360 0.75 60.34 8.45
C TYR A 360 0.09 59.14 7.77
N ASN A 361 -1.24 59.16 7.65
CA ASN A 361 -1.99 58.15 6.92
C ASN A 361 -1.99 58.50 5.42
N SER A 362 -1.18 57.79 4.64
CA SER A 362 -1.05 58.03 3.20
C SER A 362 -2.32 57.74 2.40
N TYR A 363 -3.18 56.84 2.87
CA TYR A 363 -4.46 56.54 2.20
C TYR A 363 -5.49 57.67 2.36
N GLN A 364 -5.48 58.35 3.51
CA GLN A 364 -6.39 59.44 3.82
C GLN A 364 -5.77 60.83 3.57
N THR A 365 -4.48 60.88 3.18
CA THR A 365 -3.71 62.12 2.98
C THR A 365 -3.78 63.08 4.17
N SER A 366 -3.83 62.53 5.39
CA SER A 366 -4.08 63.29 6.61
C SER A 366 -3.16 62.84 7.74
N TRP A 367 -2.82 63.78 8.63
CA TRP A 367 -2.16 63.48 9.90
C TRP A 367 -3.20 63.03 10.93
N SER A 368 -2.96 61.90 11.59
CA SER A 368 -3.70 61.46 12.76
C SER A 368 -2.86 61.60 14.01
N LYS A 369 -3.46 62.12 15.08
CA LYS A 369 -2.84 62.20 16.40
C LYS A 369 -3.36 61.06 17.27
N THR A 370 -2.44 60.34 17.92
CA THR A 370 -2.73 59.43 19.02
C THR A 370 -2.21 60.05 20.30
N ASP A 371 -3.03 60.15 21.34
CA ASP A 371 -2.61 60.59 22.69
C ASP A 371 -3.25 59.65 23.70
N GLN A 372 -2.48 58.67 24.13
CA GLN A 372 -3.00 57.53 24.86
C GLN A 372 -2.08 57.19 26.02
N SER A 373 -2.67 56.88 27.16
CA SER A 373 -1.93 56.34 28.30
C SER A 373 -2.19 54.84 28.43
N THR A 374 -1.13 54.06 28.67
CA THR A 374 -1.22 52.60 28.78
C THR A 374 -0.88 52.11 30.17
N MET A 375 -1.45 50.98 30.55
CA MET A 375 -1.24 50.30 31.83
C MET A 375 -1.48 48.79 31.64
N GLN A 376 -0.87 47.94 32.46
CA GLN A 376 -1.03 46.48 32.34
C GLN A 376 -1.74 45.91 33.57
N ALA A 377 -2.89 45.29 33.36
CA ALA A 377 -3.53 44.42 34.35
C ALA A 377 -3.26 42.95 34.04
N ILE A 378 -3.25 42.11 35.07
CA ILE A 378 -3.23 40.65 34.97
C ILE A 378 -4.50 40.11 35.61
N ILE A 379 -5.22 39.27 34.87
CA ILE A 379 -6.41 38.55 35.33
C ILE A 379 -5.98 37.13 35.68
N TYR A 380 -6.28 36.70 36.90
CA TYR A 380 -6.02 35.33 37.36
C TYR A 380 -7.31 34.54 37.33
N VAL A 381 -7.36 33.52 36.47
CA VAL A 381 -8.56 32.70 36.25
C VAL A 381 -8.28 31.26 36.65
N GLN A 382 -9.22 30.62 37.33
CA GLN A 382 -9.13 29.19 37.63
C GLN A 382 -9.12 28.39 36.32
N GLY A 383 -8.09 27.57 36.11
CA GLY A 383 -8.02 26.65 34.97
C GLY A 383 -8.98 25.47 35.10
N LYS A 384 -9.12 24.69 34.02
CA LYS A 384 -9.90 23.43 34.03
C LYS A 384 -9.31 22.42 35.02
N ASP A 385 -7.98 22.36 35.10
CA ASP A 385 -7.30 21.69 36.20
C ASP A 385 -7.47 22.56 37.46
N PRO A 386 -8.09 22.04 38.54
CA PRO A 386 -8.32 22.80 39.76
C PRO A 386 -7.02 23.27 40.45
N ASN A 387 -5.87 22.66 40.13
CA ASN A 387 -4.56 23.04 40.67
C ASN A 387 -3.89 24.16 39.87
N HIS A 388 -4.40 24.52 38.69
CA HIS A 388 -3.81 25.55 37.83
C HIS A 388 -4.60 26.86 37.85
N VAL A 389 -3.86 27.96 37.85
CA VAL A 389 -4.36 29.33 37.70
C VAL A 389 -3.71 29.94 36.46
N TYR A 390 -4.53 30.44 35.53
CA TYR A 390 -4.04 31.10 34.32
C TYR A 390 -3.88 32.60 34.54
N MET A 391 -2.72 33.12 34.12
CA MET A 391 -2.37 34.54 34.13
C MET A 391 -2.63 35.13 32.75
N LEU A 392 -3.63 36.00 32.65
CA LEU A 392 -4.03 36.59 31.38
C LEU A 392 -3.73 38.08 31.38
N GLY A 393 -2.91 38.53 30.43
CA GLY A 393 -2.63 39.94 30.22
C GLY A 393 -3.86 40.70 29.74
N CYS A 394 -4.21 41.79 30.41
CA CYS A 394 -5.25 42.73 30.02
C CYS A 394 -4.65 44.15 29.92
N PRO A 395 -4.16 44.54 28.73
CA PRO A 395 -3.72 45.91 28.50
C PRO A 395 -4.88 46.89 28.67
N LEU A 396 -4.65 47.95 29.43
CA LEU A 396 -5.58 49.05 29.64
C LEU A 396 -5.10 50.28 28.88
N TYR A 397 -6.06 51.00 28.30
CA TYR A 397 -5.82 52.11 27.40
C TYR A 397 -6.70 53.27 27.78
N LYS A 398 -6.10 54.41 28.11
CA LYS A 398 -6.79 55.65 28.40
C LYS A 398 -6.61 56.60 27.23
N ASP A 399 -7.70 56.90 26.54
CA ASP A 399 -7.71 57.87 25.44
C ASP A 399 -7.77 59.29 26.01
N ASN A 400 -6.68 60.04 25.91
CA ASN A 400 -6.59 61.39 26.44
C ASN A 400 -7.25 62.43 25.51
N LEU A 401 -7.54 62.10 24.25
CA LEU A 401 -8.27 62.97 23.33
C LEU A 401 -9.78 62.92 23.57
N SER A 402 -10.30 61.76 23.99
CA SER A 402 -11.73 61.53 24.24
C SER A 402 -12.13 61.70 25.71
N GLY A 403 -11.54 62.67 26.40
CA GLY A 403 -11.89 62.97 27.80
C GLY A 403 -11.41 61.94 28.83
N GLY A 404 -10.47 61.07 28.47
CA GLY A 404 -9.85 60.12 29.40
C GLY A 404 -10.60 58.80 29.56
N SER A 405 -11.43 58.40 28.59
CA SER A 405 -12.14 57.11 28.62
C SER A 405 -11.15 55.94 28.62
N VAL A 406 -11.41 54.94 29.47
CA VAL A 406 -10.56 53.74 29.56
C VAL A 406 -11.20 52.59 28.79
N SER A 407 -10.45 52.02 27.86
CA SER A 407 -10.75 50.78 27.15
C SER A 407 -9.72 49.70 27.52
N MET A 408 -10.02 48.45 27.16
CA MET A 408 -9.16 47.32 27.49
C MET A 408 -9.28 46.20 26.47
N ILE A 409 -8.17 45.51 26.22
CA ILE A 409 -8.15 44.32 25.37
C ILE A 409 -8.23 43.10 26.28
N VAL A 410 -9.41 42.47 26.25
CA VAL A 410 -9.69 41.25 27.01
C VAL A 410 -9.30 40.03 26.16
N PRO A 411 -8.36 39.19 26.60
CA PRO A 411 -8.02 37.94 25.91
C PRO A 411 -9.22 36.97 25.89
N GLY A 412 -9.32 36.12 24.86
CA GLY A 412 -10.37 35.10 24.77
C GLY A 412 -10.19 33.97 25.79
N SER A 413 -11.27 33.27 26.14
CA SER A 413 -11.24 32.11 27.06
C SER A 413 -10.73 30.82 26.45
N ASP A 414 -10.79 30.70 25.13
CA ASP A 414 -10.76 29.40 24.47
C ASP A 414 -9.32 28.87 24.33
N GLU A 415 -8.35 29.72 24.62
CA GLU A 415 -6.94 29.39 24.62
C GLU A 415 -6.52 29.05 26.05
N LYS A 416 -6.44 27.74 26.37
CA LYS A 416 -5.47 27.29 27.38
C LYS A 416 -4.16 27.99 27.02
N PRO A 417 -3.50 28.74 27.93
CA PRO A 417 -2.21 29.34 27.59
C PRO A 417 -1.29 28.20 27.15
N ALA A 418 -0.90 28.20 25.87
CA ALA A 418 0.00 27.17 25.35
C ALA A 418 1.36 27.26 26.06
N ASN A 419 1.72 28.44 26.54
CA ASN A 419 2.96 28.70 27.24
C ASN A 419 2.80 28.55 28.76
N PRO A 420 3.54 27.62 29.40
CA PRO A 420 3.49 27.40 30.85
C PRO A 420 3.95 28.58 31.69
N ALA A 421 4.64 29.57 31.11
CA ALA A 421 4.97 30.82 31.79
C ALA A 421 3.73 31.61 32.28
N PHE A 422 2.55 31.33 31.71
CA PHE A 422 1.28 31.95 32.10
C PHE A 422 0.42 31.06 33.00
N ILE A 423 1.00 30.01 33.59
CA ILE A 423 0.30 29.07 34.47
C ILE A 423 0.97 29.08 35.84
N LEU A 424 0.17 29.21 36.89
CA LEU A 424 0.58 29.13 38.28
C LEU A 424 -0.01 27.90 38.95
N LEU A 425 0.69 27.37 39.96
CA LEU A 425 0.08 26.48 40.94
C LEU A 425 -0.83 27.28 41.87
N LYS A 426 -2.05 26.79 42.07
CA LYS A 426 -3.02 27.38 43.00
C LYS A 426 -2.49 27.47 44.43
N SER A 427 -1.64 26.54 44.86
CA SER A 427 -0.98 26.57 46.17
C SER A 427 -0.07 27.79 46.37
N LYS A 428 0.44 28.39 45.28
CA LYS A 428 1.26 29.61 45.31
C LYS A 428 0.46 30.90 45.17
N PHE A 429 -0.85 30.80 45.01
CA PHE A 429 -1.71 31.93 44.71
C PHE A 429 -2.32 32.58 45.96
N ASN A 430 -2.40 31.82 47.05
CA ASN A 430 -3.00 32.24 48.33
C ASN A 430 -2.18 33.30 49.05
#